data_AF-A0A1J4YBT8-F1
#
_entry.id   AF-A0A1J4YBT8-F1
#
_cell.length_a   1.000
_cell.length_b   1.000
_cell.length_c   1.000
_cell.angle_alpha   90.00
_cell.angle_beta   90.00
_cell.angle_gamma   90.00
#
_symmetry.space_group_name_H-M   'P 1'
#
loop_
_entity.id
_entity.type
_entity.pdbx_description
1 polymer ?
#
loop_
_entity_poly.entity_id
_entity_poly.type
_entity_poly.pdbx_seq_one_letter_code
_entity_poly.pdbx_strand_id
1 'polypeptide(L)'
;MEQIYANADEWRASAMARADCVSQQEAEIRQNAAELHNRQNDVSDPDTLLDQKLYILGKMDITEYQRYLLFKHATPGADRLG
;
A
#
# COMPACT_ATOMS: atom_id res chain seq x y z
N MET A 1 0.97 -2.49 -22.21
CA MET A 1 1.09 -1.04 -21.94
C MET A 1 1.38 -0.90 -20.47
N GLU A 2 2.52 -0.31 -20.10
CA GLU A 2 2.76 0.07 -18.70
C GLU A 2 1.76 1.16 -18.34
N GLN A 3 1.01 0.94 -17.27
CA GLN A 3 0.03 1.91 -16.79
C GLN A 3 0.80 3.01 -16.05
N ILE A 4 0.80 4.21 -16.62
CA ILE A 4 1.48 5.37 -16.04
C ILE A 4 0.47 6.06 -15.11
N TYR A 5 0.81 6.13 -13.82
CA TYR A 5 -0.01 6.82 -12.81
C TYR A 5 0.55 8.22 -12.59
N ALA A 6 -0.34 9.21 -12.46
CA ALA A 6 0.06 10.60 -12.23
C ALA A 6 0.51 10.85 -10.78
N ASN A 7 -0.04 10.10 -9.82
CA ASN A 7 0.31 10.17 -8.40
C ASN A 7 0.01 8.85 -7.67
N ALA A 8 0.48 8.74 -6.42
CA ALA A 8 0.35 7.52 -5.63
C ALA A 8 -1.12 7.19 -5.31
N ASP A 9 -2.00 8.18 -5.15
CA ASP A 9 -3.42 7.95 -4.88
C ASP A 9 -4.11 7.25 -6.05
N GLU A 10 -3.81 7.67 -7.28
CA GLU A 10 -4.34 7.04 -8.49
C GLU A 10 -3.90 5.58 -8.60
N TRP A 11 -2.62 5.29 -8.33
CA TRP A 11 -2.11 3.92 -8.34
C TRP A 11 -2.78 3.08 -7.24
N ARG A 12 -2.87 3.62 -6.02
CA ARG A 12 -3.53 2.95 -4.89
C ARG A 12 -4.99 2.65 -5.20
N ALA A 13 -5.74 3.61 -5.74
CA ALA A 13 -7.13 3.44 -6.13
C ALA A 13 -7.30 2.39 -7.24
N SER A 14 -6.47 2.45 -8.28
CA SER A 14 -6.46 1.46 -9.38
C SER A 14 -6.17 0.05 -8.85
N ALA A 15 -5.18 -0.10 -7.97
CA ALA A 15 -4.84 -1.38 -7.38
C ALA A 15 -5.96 -1.90 -6.47
N MET A 16 -6.59 -1.03 -5.68
CA MET A 16 -7.69 -1.42 -4.79
C MET A 16 -8.92 -1.96 -5.53
N ALA A 17 -9.16 -1.48 -6.75
CA ALA A 17 -10.24 -1.96 -7.61
C ALA A 17 -10.01 -3.35 -8.22
N ARG A 18 -8.78 -3.89 -8.16
CA ARG A 18 -8.46 -5.24 -8.63
C ARG A 18 -9.09 -6.29 -7.72
N ALA A 19 -9.25 -7.52 -8.21
CA ALA A 19 -9.63 -8.64 -7.36
C ALA A 19 -8.53 -8.92 -6.30
N ASP A 20 -8.94 -9.47 -5.16
CA ASP A 20 -8.00 -9.99 -4.17
C ASP A 20 -7.31 -11.23 -4.76
N CYS A 21 -5.98 -11.29 -4.69
CA CYS A 21 -5.19 -12.38 -5.28
C CYS A 21 -4.62 -13.35 -4.22
N VAL A 22 -4.97 -13.17 -2.96
CA VAL A 22 -4.60 -14.08 -1.87
C VAL A 22 -5.84 -14.72 -1.26
N SER A 23 -5.66 -15.88 -0.64
CA SER A 23 -6.74 -16.49 0.13
C SER A 23 -7.07 -15.63 1.36
N GLN A 24 -8.27 -15.81 1.89
CA GLN A 24 -8.66 -15.16 3.14
C GLN A 24 -7.69 -15.50 4.28
N GLN A 25 -7.25 -16.76 4.39
CA GLN A 25 -6.30 -17.18 5.42
C GLN A 25 -4.95 -16.45 5.30
N GLU A 26 -4.43 -16.30 4.08
CA GLU A 26 -3.18 -15.56 3.84
C GLU A 26 -3.36 -14.06 4.15
N ALA A 27 -4.50 -13.46 3.79
CA ALA A 27 -4.81 -12.08 4.14
C ALA A 27 -4.85 -11.86 5.66
N GLU A 28 -5.44 -12.79 6.41
CA GLU A 28 -5.47 -12.76 7.88
C GLU A 28 -4.05 -12.87 8.48
N ILE A 29 -3.21 -13.75 7.94
CA ILE A 29 -1.79 -13.87 8.37
C ILE A 29 -1.06 -12.54 8.15
N ARG A 30 -1.19 -11.94 6.96
CA ARG A 30 -0.57 -10.65 6.63
C ARG A 30 -1.11 -9.50 7.48
N GLN A 31 -2.41 -9.48 7.73
CA GLN A 31 -3.06 -8.48 8.59
C GLN A 31 -2.51 -8.54 10.02
N ASN A 32 -2.43 -9.74 10.61
CA ASN A 32 -1.89 -9.92 11.96
C ASN A 32 -0.42 -9.48 12.06
N ALA A 33 0.39 -9.80 11.05
CA ALA A 33 1.79 -9.36 10.98
C ALA A 33 1.91 -7.83 10.88
N ALA A 34 1.09 -7.19 10.02
CA ALA A 34 1.05 -5.74 9.88
C ALA A 34 0.60 -5.05 11.18
N GLU A 35 -0.43 -5.55 11.85
CA GLU A 35 -0.89 -5.00 13.13
C GLU A 35 0.15 -5.11 14.24
N LEU A 36 0.85 -6.24 14.33
CA LEU A 36 1.93 -6.40 15.30
C LEU A 36 3.04 -5.37 15.03
N HIS A 37 3.46 -5.24 13.77
CA HIS A 37 4.44 -4.24 13.36
C HIS A 37 3.98 -2.81 13.71
N ASN A 38 2.71 -2.49 13.41
CA ASN A 38 2.17 -1.16 13.65
C ASN A 38 2.13 -0.82 15.14
N ARG A 39 1.73 -1.76 16.00
CA ARG A 39 1.78 -1.58 17.46
C ARG A 39 3.21 -1.42 17.97
N GLN A 40 4.17 -2.16 17.41
CA GLN A 40 5.58 -2.09 17.83
C GLN A 40 6.28 -0.78 17.43
N ASN A 41 5.82 -0.15 16.35
CA ASN A 41 6.44 1.05 15.77
C ASN A 41 5.55 2.30 15.84
N ASP A 42 4.46 2.24 16.60
CA ASP A 42 3.47 3.32 16.78
C ASP A 42 2.92 3.88 15.44
N VAL A 43 2.78 3.01 14.45
CA VAL A 43 2.25 3.37 13.12
C VAL A 43 0.74 3.48 13.22
N SER A 44 0.26 4.72 13.19
CA SER A 44 -1.16 5.07 13.26
C SER A 44 -1.63 5.97 12.12
N ASP A 45 -0.71 6.41 11.25
CA ASP A 45 -1.01 7.22 10.08
C ASP A 45 -2.00 6.49 9.14
N PRO A 46 -3.21 7.04 8.93
CA PRO A 46 -4.24 6.37 8.13
C PRO A 46 -3.79 6.05 6.71
N ASP A 47 -2.94 6.88 6.15
CA ASP A 47 -2.50 6.78 4.77
C ASP A 47 -1.52 5.59 4.59
N THR A 48 -0.61 5.43 5.54
CA THR A 48 0.26 4.24 5.68
C THR A 48 -0.55 2.96 5.92
N LEU A 49 -1.58 3.02 6.77
CA LEU A 49 -2.44 1.86 7.03
C LEU A 49 -3.23 1.43 5.78
N LEU A 50 -3.65 2.39 4.95
CA LEU A 50 -4.30 2.11 3.67
C LEU A 50 -3.32 1.49 2.67
N ASP A 51 -2.08 1.97 2.60
CA ASP A 51 -1.06 1.41 1.72
C ASP A 51 -0.79 -0.07 2.05
N GLN A 52 -0.70 -0.40 3.33
CA GLN A 52 -0.52 -1.79 3.77
C GLN A 52 -1.60 -2.74 3.24
N LYS A 53 -2.83 -2.26 3.03
CA LYS A 53 -3.92 -3.08 2.46
C LYS A 53 -3.62 -3.57 1.05
N LEU A 54 -2.79 -2.85 0.28
CA LEU A 54 -2.38 -3.27 -1.06
C LEU A 54 -1.63 -4.60 -1.03
N TYR A 55 -0.73 -4.79 -0.07
CA TYR A 55 0.00 -6.04 0.10
C TYR A 55 -0.80 -7.10 0.85
N ILE A 56 -1.54 -6.70 1.90
CA ILE A 56 -2.33 -7.61 2.73
C ILE A 56 -3.38 -8.35 1.89
N LEU A 57 -4.09 -7.64 1.00
CA LEU A 57 -5.13 -8.23 0.13
C LEU A 57 -4.57 -8.79 -1.18
N GLY A 58 -3.24 -8.76 -1.38
CA GLY A 58 -2.59 -9.25 -2.60
C GLY A 58 -2.93 -8.44 -3.85
N LYS A 59 -3.31 -7.16 -3.69
CA LYS A 59 -3.64 -6.25 -4.80
C LYS A 59 -2.40 -5.86 -5.58
N MET A 60 -1.28 -5.91 -4.89
CA MET A 60 0.08 -5.83 -5.40
C MET A 60 0.88 -7.01 -4.85
N ASP A 61 1.73 -7.60 -5.69
CA ASP A 61 2.81 -8.42 -5.17
C ASP A 61 3.88 -7.55 -4.48
N ILE A 62 4.86 -8.17 -3.83
CA ILE A 62 5.90 -7.44 -3.10
C ILE A 62 6.73 -6.51 -4.00
N THR A 63 6.93 -6.89 -5.27
CA THR A 63 7.73 -6.11 -6.22
C THR A 63 6.98 -4.87 -6.66
N GLU A 64 5.70 -5.00 -7.02
CA GLU A 64 4.85 -3.85 -7.37
C GLU A 64 4.68 -2.93 -6.15
N TYR A 65 4.44 -3.49 -4.96
CA TYR A 65 4.28 -2.72 -3.74
C TYR A 65 5.53 -1.90 -3.39
N GLN A 66 6.73 -2.46 -3.56
CA GLN A 66 7.98 -1.70 -3.37
C GLN A 66 8.12 -0.56 -4.37
N ARG A 67 7.76 -0.77 -5.65
CA ARG A 67 7.77 0.30 -6.66
C ARG A 67 6.76 1.40 -6.33
N TYR A 68 5.59 1.02 -5.84
CA TYR A 68 4.57 1.94 -5.37
C TYR A 68 5.09 2.83 -4.23
N LEU A 69 5.69 2.26 -3.20
CA LEU A 69 6.26 3.03 -2.08
C LEU A 69 7.39 3.95 -2.53
N LEU A 70 8.27 3.45 -3.42
CA LEU A 70 9.31 4.28 -4.02
C LEU A 70 8.70 5.47 -4.79
N PHE A 71 7.67 5.24 -5.59
CA PHE A 71 6.98 6.29 -6.33
C PHE A 71 6.30 7.32 -5.41
N LYS A 72 5.64 6.86 -4.34
CA LYS A 72 5.00 7.72 -3.33
C LYS A 72 6.00 8.66 -2.66
N HIS A 73 7.17 8.14 -2.29
CA HIS A 73 8.18 8.91 -1.55
C HIS A 73 9.23 9.60 -2.43
N ALA A 74 9.38 9.20 -3.71
CA ALA A 74 10.29 9.83 -4.65
C ALA A 74 9.81 11.20 -5.16
N THR A 75 8.59 11.63 -4.81
CA THR A 75 8.08 12.96 -5.12
C THR A 75 8.20 13.87 -3.90
N PRO A 76 9.35 14.56 -3.65
CA PRO A 76 9.41 15.57 -2.62
C PRO A 76 8.71 16.83 -3.14
N GLY A 77 7.42 17.02 -2.83
CA GLY A 77 6.74 18.27 -3.23
C GLY A 77 5.25 18.44 -2.98
N ALA A 78 4.47 17.41 -2.62
CA ALA A 78 3.02 17.59 -2.45
C ALA A 78 2.58 18.01 -1.04
N ASP A 79 3.40 17.78 0.01
CA ASP A 79 3.00 17.93 1.42
C ASP A 79 3.79 19.00 2.21
N ARG A 80 4.16 20.12 1.58
CA ARG A 80 4.79 21.24 2.31
C ARG A 80 4.18 22.61 2.00
N LEU A 81 2.86 22.72 1.95
CA LEU A 81 2.14 23.97 2.20
C LEU A 81 0.81 23.66 2.89
N GLY A 82 0.89 23.42 4.20
CA GLY A 82 -0.20 23.61 5.16
C GLY A 82 0.13 24.81 6.04
#